data_AF-A0A7K2EBV2-F1
#
_entry.id   AF-A0A7K2EBV2-F1
#
_cell.length_a   1.000
_cell.length_b   1.000
_cell.length_c   1.000
_cell.angle_alpha   90.00
_cell.angle_beta   90.00
_cell.angle_gamma   90.00
#
_symmetry.space_group_name_H-M   'P 1'
#
loop_
_entity.id
_entity.type
_entity.pdbx_description
1 polymer ?
#
loop_
_entity_poly.entity_id
_entity_poly.type
_entity_poly.pdbx_seq_one_letter_code
_entity_poly.pdbx_strand_id
1 'polypeptide(L)'
;MTLAAALLAMVSSPAAAHTRLLETIPENRTIADAPPERLTLVFAEAVDPRTVQLDVIGADGDLVPGAALLTPSGADQAVIEFSLPPLDDGVYGLSWITVGPDGHRVAGEVVVGVGVVDAAGVQEARFSDTPPLEAVLSVAAGVARYLWYFGLAAVAGSLLVLAWGLRPGVGSPAKEILSRRARRALVQGSLLLHVGILVRAGATITLVTRGYRSGSLSEDLQLALVDGMGLTLLLAAVAAGALVVWGTPPRPGGPGAFKKKPPPPPPRGGG
;
A
#
# COMPACT_ATOMS: atom_id res chain seq x y z
N MET A 1 -17.55 -18.83 19.62
CA MET A 1 -16.85 -18.01 18.59
C MET A 1 -16.74 -16.53 18.97
N THR A 2 -17.54 -16.02 19.91
CA THR A 2 -17.46 -14.64 20.42
C THR A 2 -16.30 -14.39 21.39
N LEU A 3 -15.93 -15.39 22.21
CA LEU A 3 -14.81 -15.26 23.16
C LEU A 3 -13.43 -15.13 22.47
N ALA A 4 -13.21 -15.84 21.35
CA ALA A 4 -11.94 -15.79 20.62
C ALA A 4 -11.73 -14.45 19.91
N ALA A 5 -12.79 -13.85 19.36
CA ALA A 5 -12.72 -12.52 18.74
C ALA A 5 -12.48 -11.40 19.78
N ALA A 6 -13.06 -11.54 20.99
CA ALA A 6 -12.85 -10.60 22.08
C ALA A 6 -11.43 -10.69 22.69
N LEU A 7 -10.84 -11.90 22.73
CA LEU A 7 -9.47 -12.09 23.23
C LEU A 7 -8.40 -11.53 22.27
N LEU A 8 -8.61 -11.62 20.95
CA LEU A 8 -7.70 -11.04 19.95
C LEU A 8 -7.72 -9.50 19.92
N ALA A 9 -8.84 -8.86 20.27
CA ALA A 9 -8.94 -7.41 20.35
C ALA A 9 -8.23 -6.81 21.58
N MET A 10 -7.96 -7.63 22.62
CA MET A 10 -7.32 -7.19 23.85
C MET A 10 -5.78 -7.26 23.81
N VAL A 11 -5.19 -7.75 22.71
CA VAL A 11 -3.72 -7.87 22.52
C VAL A 11 -3.21 -6.90 21.45
N SER A 12 -4.00 -5.90 21.02
CA SER A 12 -3.47 -4.80 20.21
C SER A 12 -2.95 -3.70 21.12
N SER A 13 -1.75 -3.86 21.66
CA SER A 13 -0.98 -2.68 22.08
C SER A 13 -0.77 -1.82 20.83
N PRO A 14 -0.98 -0.49 20.89
CA PRO A 14 -0.58 0.38 19.79
C PRO A 14 0.93 0.22 19.61
N ALA A 15 1.34 -0.44 18.53
CA ALA A 15 2.74 -0.43 18.13
C ALA A 15 3.02 1.00 17.63
N ALA A 16 3.70 1.79 18.46
CA ALA A 16 4.32 3.03 18.02
C ALA A 16 5.50 2.65 17.11
N ALA A 17 5.19 2.36 15.85
CA ALA A 17 6.16 1.90 14.85
C ALA A 17 6.35 2.92 13.71
N HIS A 18 5.75 4.12 13.84
CA HIS A 18 5.82 5.12 12.78
C HIS A 18 7.14 5.87 12.91
N THR A 19 7.99 5.78 11.90
CA THR A 19 9.24 6.54 11.82
C THR A 19 8.98 8.02 12.01
N ARG A 20 9.63 8.59 13.03
CA ARG A 20 9.49 10.01 13.34
C ARG A 20 10.84 10.71 13.30
N LEU A 21 10.90 11.82 12.56
CA LEU A 21 12.01 12.76 12.65
C LEU A 21 11.90 13.53 13.98
N LEU A 22 12.97 13.51 14.76
CA LEU A 22 13.09 14.21 16.04
C LEU A 22 13.74 15.58 15.87
N GLU A 23 14.83 15.64 15.12
CA GLU A 23 15.69 16.81 15.05
C GLU A 23 16.40 16.88 13.70
N THR A 24 16.76 18.10 13.30
CA THR A 24 17.61 18.37 12.14
C THR A 24 18.70 19.34 12.50
N ILE A 25 19.88 19.16 11.91
CA ILE A 25 20.98 20.11 12.00
C ILE A 25 21.43 20.44 10.57
N PRO A 26 21.29 21.68 10.09
CA PRO A 26 20.70 22.83 10.77
C PRO A 26 19.21 22.62 11.15
N GLU A 27 18.75 23.35 12.17
CA GLU A 27 17.33 23.32 12.56
C GLU A 27 16.46 23.86 11.42
N ASN A 28 15.24 23.34 11.32
CA ASN A 28 14.29 23.81 10.32
C ASN A 28 14.03 25.31 10.47
N ARG A 29 14.15 26.03 9.34
CA ARG A 29 14.02 27.48 9.18
C ARG A 29 15.12 28.29 9.88
N THR A 30 16.29 27.69 10.06
CA THR A 30 17.49 28.42 10.50
C THR A 30 17.95 29.41 9.42
N ILE A 31 18.43 30.57 9.85
CA ILE A 31 19.16 31.52 9.01
C ILE A 31 20.63 31.40 9.40
N ALA A 32 21.45 30.88 8.50
CA ALA A 32 22.88 30.69 8.70
C ALA A 32 23.66 31.81 8.02
N ASP A 33 24.66 32.34 8.73
CA ASP A 33 25.57 33.37 8.18
C ASP A 33 26.46 32.82 7.04
N ALA A 34 26.65 31.50 7.00
CA ALA A 34 27.42 30.80 5.98
C ALA A 34 26.69 29.54 5.52
N PRO A 35 26.93 29.07 4.27
CA PRO A 35 26.33 27.84 3.75
C PRO A 35 26.65 26.63 4.63
N PRO A 36 25.64 25.85 5.08
CA PRO A 36 25.89 24.62 5.82
C PRO A 36 26.51 23.57 4.90
N GLU A 37 27.58 22.92 5.35
CA GLU A 37 28.23 21.84 4.58
C GLU A 37 27.48 20.50 4.69
N ARG A 38 26.63 20.35 5.72
CA ARG A 38 25.95 19.10 6.04
C ARG A 38 24.53 19.31 6.53
N LEU A 39 23.71 18.30 6.26
CA LEU A 39 22.41 18.08 6.90
C LEU A 39 22.47 16.80 7.72
N THR A 40 22.11 16.89 8.99
CA THR A 40 21.89 15.75 9.88
C THR A 40 20.41 15.60 10.16
N LEU A 41 19.87 14.40 9.95
CA LEU A 41 18.51 14.00 10.29
C LEU A 41 18.57 13.00 11.44
N VAL A 42 17.89 13.30 12.55
CA VAL A 42 17.82 12.42 13.71
C VAL A 42 16.41 11.84 13.81
N PHE A 43 16.30 10.53 13.73
CA PHE A 43 15.05 9.78 13.80
C PHE A 43 14.88 9.11 15.17
N ALA A 44 13.63 8.97 15.62
CA ALA A 44 13.29 8.26 16.85
C ALA A 44 13.56 6.75 16.72
N GLU A 45 13.28 6.20 15.54
CA GLU A 45 13.56 4.84 15.15
C GLU A 45 14.71 4.81 14.15
N ALA A 46 15.60 3.83 14.27
CA ALA A 46 16.66 3.63 13.29
C ALA A 46 16.05 3.28 11.93
N VAL A 47 16.57 3.89 10.86
CA VAL A 47 16.13 3.67 9.46
C VAL A 47 17.29 3.14 8.62
N ASP A 48 16.99 2.39 7.56
CA ASP A 48 18.01 1.98 6.59
C ASP A 48 18.51 3.21 5.82
N PRO A 49 19.81 3.57 5.91
CA PRO A 49 20.35 4.75 5.25
C PRO A 49 20.11 4.78 3.73
N ARG A 50 20.00 3.61 3.08
CA ARG A 50 19.76 3.49 1.63
C ARG A 50 18.35 3.89 1.21
N THR A 51 17.43 3.94 2.16
CA THR A 51 16.04 4.37 1.89
C THR A 51 15.87 5.86 2.04
N VAL A 52 16.85 6.56 2.62
CA VAL A 52 16.81 8.00 2.87
C VAL A 52 17.30 8.73 1.64
N GLN A 53 16.45 9.55 1.05
CA GLN A 53 16.79 10.39 -0.10
C GLN A 53 16.66 11.87 0.30
N LEU A 54 17.50 12.70 -0.32
CA LEU A 54 17.55 14.14 -0.08
C LEU A 54 17.60 14.88 -1.41
N ASP A 55 16.64 15.77 -1.62
CA ASP A 55 16.64 16.76 -2.68
C ASP A 55 16.87 18.16 -2.08
N VAL A 56 17.74 18.94 -2.71
CA VAL A 56 17.99 20.34 -2.36
C VAL A 56 17.35 21.20 -3.43
N ILE A 57 16.51 22.16 -3.02
CA ILE A 57 15.68 22.96 -3.91
C ILE A 57 15.97 24.44 -3.67
N GLY A 58 16.26 25.19 -4.73
CA GLY A 58 16.48 26.63 -4.69
C GLY A 58 15.18 27.44 -4.63
N ALA A 59 15.29 28.74 -4.35
CA ALA A 59 14.16 29.68 -4.28
C ALA A 59 13.34 29.78 -5.59
N ASP A 60 13.95 29.44 -6.72
CA ASP A 60 13.32 29.34 -8.04
C ASP A 60 12.52 28.04 -8.25
N GLY A 61 12.66 27.07 -7.34
CA GLY A 61 12.08 25.74 -7.44
C GLY A 61 12.96 24.73 -8.17
N ASP A 62 14.17 25.11 -8.58
CA ASP A 62 15.09 24.22 -9.29
C ASP A 62 15.87 23.33 -8.31
N LEU A 63 16.17 22.11 -8.74
CA LEU A 63 17.01 21.17 -7.99
C LEU A 63 18.47 21.62 -8.03
N VAL A 64 19.09 21.72 -6.85
CA VAL A 64 20.52 21.98 -6.68
C VAL A 64 21.24 20.63 -6.55
N PRO A 65 21.99 20.19 -7.57
CA PRO A 65 22.65 18.90 -7.55
C PRO A 65 23.88 18.90 -6.62
N GLY A 66 24.27 17.72 -6.15
CA GLY A 66 25.52 17.51 -5.41
C GLY A 66 25.37 17.17 -3.93
N ALA A 67 24.13 17.06 -3.42
CA ALA A 67 23.91 16.43 -2.14
C ALA A 67 24.28 14.94 -2.19
N ALA A 68 24.91 14.43 -1.14
CA ALA A 68 25.33 13.03 -1.09
C ALA A 68 25.19 12.45 0.31
N LEU A 69 24.73 11.21 0.40
CA LEU A 69 24.65 10.47 1.66
C LEU A 69 26.06 10.21 2.20
N LEU A 70 26.34 10.67 3.42
CA LEU A 70 27.60 10.43 4.13
C LEU A 70 27.51 9.21 5.05
N THR A 71 26.32 8.96 5.61
CA THR A 71 26.10 7.80 6.47
C THR A 71 26.34 6.50 5.68
N PRO A 72 27.26 5.62 6.12
CA PRO A 72 27.53 4.38 5.43
C PRO A 72 26.29 3.48 5.35
N SER A 73 26.09 2.85 4.20
CA SER A 73 25.11 1.77 4.07
C SER A 73 25.46 0.61 5.02
N GLY A 74 24.47 0.01 5.65
CA GLY A 74 24.71 -1.06 6.62
C GLY A 74 23.48 -1.35 7.46
N ALA A 75 23.68 -1.52 8.77
CA ALA A 75 22.58 -1.62 9.71
C ALA A 75 21.81 -0.29 9.81
N ASP A 76 20.55 -0.37 10.22
CA ASP A 76 19.69 0.79 10.44
C ASP A 76 20.36 1.79 11.41
N GLN A 77 20.23 3.07 11.10
CA GLN A 77 20.80 4.15 11.90
C GLN A 77 19.75 5.19 12.27
N ALA A 78 19.82 5.69 13.50
CA ALA A 78 18.96 6.78 13.96
C ALA A 78 19.45 8.16 13.48
N VAL A 79 20.72 8.28 13.07
CA VAL A 79 21.33 9.52 12.62
C VAL A 79 21.80 9.36 11.19
N ILE A 80 21.27 10.20 10.30
CA ILE A 80 21.56 10.17 8.88
C ILE A 80 22.18 11.51 8.48
N GLU A 81 23.37 11.48 7.90
CA GLU A 81 24.09 12.66 7.45
C GLU A 81 24.19 12.70 5.93
N PHE A 82 23.98 13.90 5.39
CA PHE A 82 24.24 14.24 3.99
C PHE A 82 25.26 15.38 3.92
N SER A 83 26.14 15.34 2.93
CA SER A 83 26.86 16.53 2.49
C SER A 83 25.92 17.36 1.63
N LEU A 84 25.97 18.67 1.81
CA LEU A 84 25.26 19.63 0.97
C LEU A 84 26.20 20.17 -0.11
N PRO A 85 25.67 20.49 -1.30
CA PRO A 85 26.45 21.19 -2.31
C PRO A 85 26.79 22.61 -1.82
N PRO A 86 27.77 23.30 -2.44
CA PRO A 86 27.97 24.72 -2.20
C PRO A 86 26.67 25.48 -2.49
N LEU A 87 26.21 26.27 -1.53
CA LEU A 87 25.01 27.11 -1.65
C LEU A 87 25.45 28.57 -1.69
N ASP A 88 24.82 29.34 -2.56
CA ASP A 88 24.95 30.80 -2.57
C ASP A 88 24.01 31.42 -1.53
N ASP A 89 24.04 32.74 -1.38
CA ASP A 89 23.07 33.44 -0.52
C ASP A 89 21.65 33.25 -1.07
N GLY A 90 20.73 32.76 -0.24
CA GLY A 90 19.38 32.44 -0.67
C GLY A 90 18.58 31.62 0.34
N VAL A 91 17.36 31.23 -0.05
CA VAL A 91 16.50 30.33 0.73
C VAL A 91 16.43 28.99 0.01
N TYR A 92 16.63 27.91 0.74
CA TYR A 92 16.67 26.55 0.22
C TYR A 92 15.72 25.63 0.96
N GLY A 93 15.10 24.70 0.23
CA GLY A 93 14.35 23.58 0.77
C GLY A 93 15.17 22.29 0.69
N LEU A 94 15.33 21.62 1.82
CA LEU A 94 15.96 20.31 1.93
C LEU A 94 14.84 19.28 2.13
N SER A 95 14.34 18.74 1.03
CA SER A 95 13.23 17.78 1.00
C SER A 95 13.78 16.38 1.16
N TRP A 96 13.31 15.64 2.17
CA TRP A 96 13.76 14.27 2.43
C TRP A 96 12.60 13.29 2.47
N ILE A 97 12.91 12.04 2.12
CA ILE A 97 11.99 10.90 2.25
C ILE A 97 12.76 9.69 2.77
N THR A 98 12.10 8.85 3.55
CA THR A 98 12.62 7.57 4.03
C THR A 98 11.51 6.53 4.14
N VAL A 99 11.89 5.27 4.33
CA VAL A 99 10.99 4.15 4.62
C VAL A 99 11.31 3.64 6.01
N GLY A 100 10.31 3.68 6.88
CA GLY A 100 10.47 3.21 8.25
C GLY A 100 10.61 1.70 8.37
N PRO A 101 11.01 1.19 9.55
CA PRO A 101 11.02 -0.25 9.84
C PRO A 101 9.64 -0.91 9.72
N ASP A 102 8.57 -0.12 9.84
CA ASP A 102 7.19 -0.55 9.63
C ASP A 102 6.77 -0.62 8.15
N GLY A 103 7.67 -0.24 7.24
CA GLY A 103 7.45 -0.21 5.81
C GLY A 103 6.69 1.02 5.31
N HIS A 104 6.34 1.98 6.17
CA HIS A 104 5.68 3.21 5.72
C HIS A 104 6.70 4.24 5.23
N ARG A 105 6.35 4.93 4.14
CA ARG A 105 7.10 6.10 3.69
C ARG A 105 6.77 7.30 4.56
N VAL A 106 7.81 8.00 4.98
CA VAL A 106 7.72 9.28 5.70
C VAL A 106 8.57 10.29 4.96
N ALA A 107 8.05 11.49 4.77
CA ALA A 107 8.74 12.59 4.12
C ALA A 107 8.65 13.84 4.97
N GLY A 108 9.58 14.75 4.77
CA GLY A 108 9.59 16.04 5.43
C GLY A 108 10.48 17.04 4.70
N GLU A 109 10.46 18.26 5.22
CA GLU A 109 11.18 19.39 4.64
C GLU A 109 11.90 20.17 5.74
N VAL A 110 13.14 20.54 5.45
CA VAL A 110 13.94 21.48 6.25
C VAL A 110 14.24 22.69 5.39
N VAL A 111 13.77 23.86 5.78
CA VAL A 111 14.07 25.11 5.09
C VAL A 111 15.29 25.76 5.73
N VAL A 112 16.21 26.31 4.94
CA VAL A 112 17.38 27.03 5.44
C VAL A 112 17.56 28.33 4.66
N GLY A 113 17.77 29.43 5.38
CA GLY A 113 18.25 30.68 4.81
C GLY A 113 19.77 30.76 4.91
N VAL A 114 20.46 31.11 3.84
CA VAL A 114 21.92 31.29 3.77
C VAL A 114 22.20 32.74 3.43
N GLY A 115 22.89 33.47 4.30
CA GLY A 115 23.27 34.88 4.06
C GLY A 115 22.09 35.85 3.88
N VAL A 116 20.86 35.42 4.15
CA VAL A 116 19.65 36.22 3.96
C VAL A 116 19.29 37.06 5.18
N VAL A 117 18.82 38.28 4.94
CA VAL A 117 18.41 39.21 6.00
C VAL A 117 16.90 39.11 6.30
N ASP A 118 16.12 38.58 5.37
CA ASP A 118 14.66 38.49 5.49
C ASP A 118 14.23 37.19 6.17
N ALA A 119 14.04 37.27 7.48
CA ALA A 119 13.52 36.15 8.25
C ALA A 119 12.07 35.79 7.90
N ALA A 120 11.24 36.75 7.46
CA ALA A 120 9.85 36.46 7.12
C ALA A 120 9.75 35.57 5.88
N GLY A 121 10.55 35.86 4.85
CA GLY A 121 10.65 35.03 3.65
C GLY A 121 11.04 33.58 3.95
N VAL A 122 11.99 33.35 4.86
CA VAL A 122 12.40 32.00 5.29
C VAL A 122 11.27 31.28 6.04
N GLN A 123 10.45 31.99 6.84
CA GLN A 123 9.33 31.41 7.58
C GLN A 123 8.13 31.06 6.70
N GLU A 124 7.95 31.74 5.57
CA GLU A 124 6.84 31.50 4.65
C GLU A 124 7.20 30.54 3.51
N ALA A 125 8.50 30.36 3.24
CA ALA A 125 8.97 29.48 2.18
C ALA A 125 8.50 28.03 2.36
N ARG A 126 8.13 27.43 1.23
CA ARG A 126 7.72 26.04 1.04
C ARG A 126 8.25 25.57 -0.31
N PHE A 127 8.89 24.42 -0.34
CA PHE A 127 9.51 23.83 -1.53
C PHE A 127 8.91 22.46 -1.88
N SER A 128 8.19 21.86 -0.93
CA SER A 128 7.55 20.55 -1.07
C SER A 128 6.12 20.69 -1.58
N ASP A 129 5.95 21.08 -2.85
CA ASP A 129 4.67 20.94 -3.54
C ASP A 129 4.64 19.59 -4.25
N THR A 130 3.81 18.66 -3.74
CA THR A 130 3.55 17.41 -4.47
C THR A 130 2.93 17.77 -5.82
N PRO A 131 3.53 17.38 -6.96
CA PRO A 131 2.96 17.69 -8.27
C PRO A 131 1.50 17.22 -8.34
N PRO A 132 0.57 17.94 -8.98
CA PRO A 132 -0.85 17.58 -8.99
C PRO A 132 -1.11 16.14 -9.45
N LEU A 133 -0.30 15.64 -10.39
CA LEU A 133 -0.36 14.26 -10.85
C LEU A 133 0.05 13.26 -9.75
N GLU A 134 1.12 13.52 -9.00
CA GLU A 134 1.55 12.65 -7.90
C GLU A 134 0.55 12.65 -6.74
N ALA A 135 -0.10 13.79 -6.47
CA ALA A 135 -1.21 13.86 -5.52
C ALA A 135 -2.40 13.00 -5.96
N VAL A 136 -2.76 13.02 -7.25
CA VAL A 136 -3.82 12.15 -7.79
C VAL A 136 -3.42 10.67 -7.72
N LEU A 137 -2.17 10.35 -8.07
CA LEU A 137 -1.66 8.98 -8.03
C LEU A 137 -1.59 8.43 -6.60
N SER A 138 -1.24 9.23 -5.60
CA SER A 138 -1.21 8.80 -4.20
C SER A 138 -2.63 8.51 -3.66
N VAL A 139 -3.61 9.36 -4.01
CA VAL A 139 -5.02 9.11 -3.70
C VAL A 139 -5.51 7.85 -4.42
N ALA A 140 -5.20 7.68 -5.70
CA ALA A 140 -5.59 6.51 -6.47
C ALA A 140 -4.97 5.22 -5.91
N ALA A 141 -3.70 5.25 -5.49
CA ALA A 141 -3.04 4.13 -4.83
C ALA A 141 -3.68 3.82 -3.47
N GLY A 142 -4.04 4.85 -2.70
CA GLY A 142 -4.79 4.71 -1.45
C GLY A 142 -6.15 4.04 -1.66
N VAL A 143 -6.92 4.49 -2.66
CA VAL A 143 -8.21 3.88 -3.03
C VAL A 143 -8.02 2.44 -3.49
N ALA A 144 -7.03 2.16 -4.33
CA ALA A 144 -6.72 0.81 -4.81
C ALA A 144 -6.38 -0.14 -3.64
N ARG A 145 -5.68 0.35 -2.63
CA ARG A 145 -5.39 -0.41 -1.40
C ARG A 145 -6.67 -0.80 -0.65
N TYR A 146 -7.61 0.14 -0.48
CA TYR A 146 -8.88 -0.18 0.15
C TYR A 146 -9.74 -1.14 -0.68
N LEU A 147 -9.79 -0.95 -2.00
CA LEU A 147 -10.48 -1.88 -2.91
C LEU A 147 -9.92 -3.30 -2.80
N TRP A 148 -8.60 -3.43 -2.65
CA TRP A 148 -7.94 -4.71 -2.42
C TRP A 148 -8.38 -5.35 -1.09
N TYR A 149 -8.37 -4.60 0.02
CA TYR A 149 -8.84 -5.12 1.32
C TYR A 149 -10.31 -5.52 1.31
N PHE A 150 -11.18 -4.71 0.69
CA PHE A 150 -12.60 -5.05 0.53
C PHE A 150 -12.79 -6.30 -0.32
N GLY A 151 -12.04 -6.42 -1.43
CA GLY A 151 -12.06 -7.61 -2.28
C GLY A 151 -11.64 -8.86 -1.52
N LEU A 152 -10.54 -8.79 -0.76
CA LEU A 152 -10.04 -9.88 0.06
C LEU A 152 -11.04 -10.31 1.14
N ALA A 153 -11.61 -9.34 1.86
CA ALA A 153 -12.61 -9.61 2.90
C ALA A 153 -13.88 -10.25 2.31
N ALA A 154 -14.33 -9.78 1.15
CA ALA A 154 -15.48 -10.35 0.44
C ALA A 154 -15.22 -11.79 -0.03
N VAL A 155 -14.03 -12.08 -0.56
CA VAL A 155 -13.61 -13.44 -0.93
C VAL A 155 -13.58 -14.35 0.29
N ALA A 156 -12.86 -13.97 1.34
CA ALA A 156 -12.73 -14.76 2.56
C ALA A 156 -14.09 -15.03 3.23
N GLY A 157 -14.93 -14.00 3.37
CA GLY A 157 -16.29 -14.13 3.92
C GLY A 157 -17.18 -15.04 3.08
N SER A 158 -17.12 -14.92 1.76
CA SER A 158 -17.89 -15.78 0.85
C SER A 158 -17.48 -17.25 0.94
N LEU A 159 -16.17 -17.52 1.06
CA LEU A 159 -15.65 -18.87 1.23
C LEU A 159 -16.11 -19.50 2.55
N LEU A 160 -16.12 -18.74 3.65
CA LEU A 160 -16.62 -19.22 4.95
C LEU A 160 -18.11 -19.58 4.88
N VAL A 161 -18.93 -18.74 4.24
CA VAL A 161 -20.36 -19.01 4.05
C VAL A 161 -20.59 -20.24 3.19
N LEU A 162 -19.81 -20.41 2.11
CA LEU A 162 -19.89 -21.60 1.26
C LEU A 162 -19.44 -22.87 1.99
N ALA A 163 -18.37 -22.81 2.78
CA ALA A 163 -17.89 -23.93 3.59
C ALA A 163 -18.90 -24.35 4.67
N TRP A 164 -19.54 -23.39 5.35
CA TRP A 164 -20.68 -23.66 6.24
C TRP A 164 -21.86 -24.27 5.47
N GLY A 165 -22.07 -23.80 4.24
CA GLY A 165 -23.02 -24.32 3.28
C GLY A 165 -22.83 -25.82 2.93
N LEU A 166 -21.63 -26.36 3.06
CA LEU A 166 -21.35 -27.77 2.78
C LEU A 166 -21.64 -28.70 3.97
N ARG A 167 -21.97 -28.17 5.15
CA ARG A 167 -22.27 -28.98 6.33
C ARG A 167 -23.53 -29.85 6.12
N PRO A 168 -23.44 -31.19 6.31
CA PRO A 168 -24.56 -32.09 6.15
C PRO A 168 -25.67 -31.81 7.18
N GLY A 169 -26.93 -32.05 6.80
CA GLY A 169 -28.09 -31.92 7.70
C GLY A 169 -28.80 -30.56 7.71
N VAL A 170 -28.28 -29.54 7.01
CA VAL A 170 -28.93 -28.22 6.89
C VAL A 170 -29.39 -28.02 5.45
N GLY A 171 -30.62 -28.42 5.12
CA GLY A 171 -31.27 -28.12 3.85
C GLY A 171 -32.39 -27.12 4.08
N SER A 172 -32.14 -25.83 3.83
CA SER A 172 -33.17 -24.79 3.95
C SER A 172 -33.13 -23.83 2.76
N PRO A 173 -34.28 -23.30 2.31
CA PRO A 173 -34.34 -22.30 1.23
C PRO A 173 -33.50 -21.04 1.56
N ALA A 174 -33.37 -20.70 2.84
CA ALA A 174 -32.48 -19.65 3.31
C ALA A 174 -30.99 -19.92 2.99
N LYS A 175 -30.54 -21.17 3.10
CA LYS A 175 -29.17 -21.58 2.77
C LYS A 175 -28.87 -21.44 1.27
N GLU A 176 -29.86 -21.69 0.43
CA GLU A 176 -29.71 -21.58 -1.02
C GLU A 176 -29.73 -20.13 -1.52
N ILE A 177 -30.51 -19.26 -0.89
CA ILE A 177 -30.46 -17.81 -1.15
C ILE A 177 -29.11 -17.25 -0.68
N LEU A 178 -28.66 -17.65 0.51
CA LEU A 178 -27.40 -17.19 1.08
C LEU A 178 -26.19 -17.66 0.26
N SER A 179 -26.17 -18.91 -0.22
CA SER A 179 -25.09 -19.43 -1.08
C SER A 179 -25.04 -18.74 -2.45
N ARG A 180 -26.20 -18.39 -3.04
CA ARG A 180 -26.24 -17.58 -4.27
C ARG A 180 -25.70 -16.18 -4.05
N ARG A 181 -26.06 -15.52 -2.94
CA ARG A 181 -25.50 -14.21 -2.56
C ARG A 181 -23.99 -14.29 -2.31
N ALA A 182 -23.53 -15.31 -1.62
CA ALA A 182 -22.10 -15.55 -1.37
C ALA A 182 -21.32 -15.78 -2.68
N ARG A 183 -21.86 -16.53 -3.65
CA ARG A 183 -21.20 -16.70 -4.96
C ARG A 183 -21.11 -15.39 -5.75
N ARG A 184 -22.14 -14.53 -5.70
CA ARG A 184 -22.08 -13.19 -6.33
C ARG A 184 -21.05 -12.30 -5.64
N ALA A 185 -21.03 -12.29 -4.32
CA ALA A 185 -20.05 -11.54 -3.53
C ALA A 185 -18.62 -12.04 -3.76
N LEU A 186 -18.41 -13.35 -3.98
CA LEU A 186 -17.12 -13.93 -4.35
C LEU A 186 -16.63 -13.41 -5.70
N VAL A 187 -17.50 -13.33 -6.71
CA VAL A 187 -17.16 -12.80 -8.04
C VAL A 187 -16.83 -11.31 -7.96
N GLN A 188 -17.68 -10.53 -7.28
CA GLN A 188 -17.46 -9.08 -7.11
C GLN A 188 -16.19 -8.79 -6.30
N GLY A 189 -15.98 -9.51 -5.20
CA GLY A 189 -14.79 -9.41 -4.37
C GLY A 189 -13.51 -9.80 -5.12
N SER A 190 -13.58 -10.85 -5.93
CA SER A 190 -12.46 -11.25 -6.78
C SER A 190 -12.14 -10.21 -7.84
N LEU A 191 -13.13 -9.62 -8.50
CA LEU A 191 -12.92 -8.54 -9.47
C LEU A 191 -12.23 -7.33 -8.82
N LEU A 192 -12.71 -6.89 -7.66
CA LEU A 192 -12.10 -5.78 -6.90
C LEU A 192 -10.65 -6.08 -6.51
N LEU A 193 -10.39 -7.32 -6.06
CA LEU A 193 -9.05 -7.77 -5.70
C LEU A 193 -8.09 -7.72 -6.91
N HIS A 194 -8.52 -8.18 -8.09
CA HIS A 194 -7.69 -8.17 -9.30
C HIS A 194 -7.46 -6.74 -9.83
N VAL A 195 -8.47 -5.87 -9.78
CA VAL A 195 -8.31 -4.45 -10.13
C VAL A 195 -7.28 -3.79 -9.21
N GLY A 196 -7.36 -4.03 -7.89
CA GLY A 196 -6.37 -3.53 -6.94
C GLY A 196 -4.94 -4.01 -7.25
N ILE A 197 -4.78 -5.28 -7.64
CA ILE A 197 -3.47 -5.84 -8.04
C ILE A 197 -2.94 -5.18 -9.31
N LEU A 198 -3.77 -4.99 -10.33
CA LEU A 198 -3.34 -4.37 -11.60
C LEU A 198 -2.87 -2.93 -11.39
N VAL A 199 -3.58 -2.15 -10.58
CA VAL A 199 -3.18 -0.77 -10.26
C VAL A 199 -1.85 -0.76 -9.51
N ARG A 200 -1.66 -1.65 -8.53
CA ARG A 200 -0.40 -1.76 -7.79
C ARG A 200 0.76 -2.20 -8.69
N ALA A 201 0.55 -3.19 -9.55
CA ALA A 201 1.56 -3.64 -10.52
C ALA A 201 1.97 -2.50 -11.47
N GLY A 202 1.00 -1.69 -11.93
CA GLY A 202 1.29 -0.50 -12.73
C GLY A 202 2.15 0.52 -11.98
N ALA A 203 1.81 0.83 -10.73
CA ALA A 203 2.60 1.74 -9.89
C ALA A 203 4.04 1.23 -9.69
N THR A 204 4.22 -0.07 -9.44
CA THR A 204 5.54 -0.70 -9.33
C THR A 204 6.33 -0.60 -10.63
N ILE A 205 5.71 -0.86 -11.79
CA ILE A 205 6.37 -0.74 -13.09
C ILE A 205 6.85 0.69 -13.33
N THR A 206 6.05 1.70 -12.96
CA THR A 206 6.45 3.11 -13.07
C THR A 206 7.66 3.41 -12.19
N LEU A 207 7.68 2.94 -10.94
CA LEU A 207 8.81 3.10 -10.01
C LEU A 207 10.08 2.45 -10.55
N VAL A 208 10.00 1.20 -11.01
CA VAL A 208 11.15 0.47 -11.58
C VAL A 208 11.67 1.13 -12.86
N THR A 209 10.77 1.65 -13.71
CA THR A 209 11.16 2.35 -14.95
C THR A 209 11.83 3.69 -14.65
N ARG A 210 11.38 4.40 -13.61
CA ARG A 210 12.02 5.62 -13.11
C ARG A 210 13.41 5.30 -12.57
N GLY A 211 13.50 4.29 -11.68
CA GLY A 211 14.75 3.80 -11.11
C GLY A 211 15.78 3.33 -12.13
N TYR A 212 15.33 2.70 -13.21
CA TYR A 212 16.19 2.32 -14.33
C TYR A 212 16.80 3.53 -15.04
N ARG A 213 16.05 4.64 -15.16
CA ARG A 213 16.52 5.88 -15.81
C ARG A 213 17.40 6.73 -14.90
N SER A 214 17.16 6.71 -13.60
CA SER A 214 17.93 7.47 -12.60
C SER A 214 19.13 6.72 -12.02
N GLY A 215 19.25 5.42 -12.26
CA GLY A 215 20.31 4.58 -11.67
C GLY A 215 20.00 4.04 -10.27
N SER A 216 18.81 4.31 -9.72
CA SER A 216 18.32 3.85 -8.41
C SER A 216 17.56 2.52 -8.43
N LEU A 217 17.76 1.71 -9.48
CA LEU A 217 16.99 0.48 -9.74
C LEU A 217 16.92 -0.48 -8.53
N SER A 218 18.04 -0.67 -7.81
CA SER A 218 18.09 -1.61 -6.68
C SER A 218 17.24 -1.15 -5.49
N GLU A 219 17.18 0.16 -5.24
CA GLU A 219 16.42 0.77 -4.15
C GLU A 219 14.92 0.74 -4.46
N ASP A 220 14.55 1.11 -5.68
CA ASP A 220 13.16 1.09 -6.16
C ASP A 220 12.59 -0.34 -6.22
N LEU A 221 13.44 -1.33 -6.55
CA LEU A 221 13.06 -2.74 -6.56
C LEU A 221 12.89 -3.30 -5.13
N GLN A 222 13.75 -2.92 -4.18
CA GLN A 222 13.60 -3.31 -2.78
C GLN A 222 12.31 -2.76 -2.19
N LEU A 223 12.02 -1.48 -2.45
CA LEU A 223 10.75 -0.82 -2.11
C LEU A 223 9.53 -1.56 -2.68
N ALA A 224 9.59 -1.96 -3.96
CA ALA A 224 8.54 -2.73 -4.60
C ALA A 224 8.33 -4.13 -4.00
N LEU A 225 9.40 -4.77 -3.53
CA LEU A 225 9.36 -6.11 -2.94
C LEU A 225 8.84 -6.08 -1.49
N VAL A 226 9.26 -5.10 -0.70
CA VAL A 226 8.83 -4.90 0.70
C VAL A 226 7.35 -4.54 0.79
N ASP A 227 6.80 -3.85 -0.22
CA ASP A 227 5.37 -3.47 -0.26
C ASP A 227 4.41 -4.69 -0.37
N GLY A 228 4.90 -5.93 -0.41
CA GLY A 228 4.07 -7.13 -0.19
C GLY A 228 3.52 -7.80 -1.45
N MET A 229 4.17 -7.60 -2.59
CA MET A 229 3.73 -8.12 -3.88
C MET A 229 3.63 -9.66 -3.91
N GLY A 230 4.53 -10.37 -3.21
CA GLY A 230 4.52 -11.83 -3.10
C GLY A 230 3.26 -12.39 -2.44
N LEU A 231 2.78 -11.77 -1.35
CA LEU A 231 1.55 -12.18 -0.66
C LEU A 231 0.30 -11.90 -1.52
N THR A 232 0.30 -10.79 -2.27
CA THR A 232 -0.83 -10.46 -3.16
C THR A 232 -1.00 -11.43 -4.33
N LEU A 233 0.11 -11.90 -4.92
CA LEU A 233 0.06 -12.90 -6.00
C LEU A 233 -0.44 -14.26 -5.50
N LEU A 234 -0.04 -14.66 -4.30
CA LEU A 234 -0.52 -15.88 -3.64
C LEU A 234 -2.03 -15.82 -3.38
N LEU A 235 -2.53 -14.70 -2.84
CA LEU A 235 -3.96 -14.50 -2.58
C LEU A 235 -4.79 -14.42 -3.87
N ALA A 236 -4.23 -13.86 -4.95
CA ALA A 236 -4.86 -13.85 -6.27
C ALA A 236 -5.04 -15.27 -6.84
N ALA A 237 -4.01 -16.11 -6.73
CA ALA A 237 -4.06 -17.50 -7.16
C ALA A 237 -5.14 -18.29 -6.39
N VAL A 238 -5.26 -18.06 -5.07
CA VAL A 238 -6.32 -18.65 -4.24
C VAL A 238 -7.71 -18.17 -4.68
N ALA A 239 -7.88 -16.88 -4.95
CA ALA A 239 -9.16 -16.32 -5.42
C ALA A 239 -9.56 -16.85 -6.81
N ALA A 240 -8.59 -17.02 -7.72
CA ALA A 240 -8.81 -17.61 -9.03
C ALA A 240 -9.20 -19.09 -8.93
N GLY A 241 -8.51 -19.87 -8.08
CA GLY A 241 -8.87 -21.26 -7.79
C GLY A 241 -10.28 -21.39 -7.20
N ALA A 242 -10.65 -20.50 -6.29
CA ALA A 242 -11.99 -20.43 -5.72
C ALA A 242 -13.08 -20.12 -6.76
N LEU A 243 -12.81 -19.24 -7.72
CA LEU A 243 -13.73 -18.95 -8.84
C LEU A 243 -13.94 -20.16 -9.75
N VAL A 244 -12.89 -20.93 -10.02
CA VAL A 244 -13.00 -22.15 -10.85
C VAL A 244 -13.83 -23.22 -10.13
N VAL A 245 -13.57 -23.43 -8.84
CA VAL A 245 -14.22 -24.47 -8.03
C VAL A 245 -15.67 -24.11 -7.66
N TRP A 246 -15.94 -22.84 -7.35
CA TRP A 246 -17.23 -22.41 -6.79
C TRP A 246 -17.98 -21.36 -7.62
N GLY A 247 -17.37 -20.79 -8.66
CA GLY A 247 -18.02 -19.87 -9.60
C GLY A 247 -18.83 -20.57 -10.68
N THR A 248 -18.55 -21.85 -10.96
CA THR A 248 -19.34 -22.64 -11.91
C THR A 248 -20.66 -23.10 -11.27
N PRO A 249 -21.83 -22.80 -11.88
CA PRO A 249 -23.08 -23.36 -11.42
C PRO A 249 -23.04 -24.89 -11.61
N PRO A 250 -23.63 -25.68 -10.69
CA PRO A 250 -23.71 -27.12 -10.86
C PRO A 250 -24.43 -27.43 -12.19
N ARG A 251 -23.82 -28.29 -13.01
CA ARG A 251 -24.40 -28.70 -14.30
C ARG A 251 -25.82 -29.25 -14.04
N PRO A 252 -26.86 -28.79 -14.77
CA PRO A 252 -28.17 -29.40 -14.69
C PRO A 252 -28.09 -30.79 -15.33
N GLY A 253 -27.85 -31.82 -14.51
CA GLY A 253 -27.69 -33.21 -15.00
C GLY A 253 -26.85 -34.16 -14.13
N GLY A 254 -26.45 -33.77 -12.90
CA GLY A 254 -25.82 -34.72 -11.97
C GLY A 254 -26.77 -35.88 -11.57
N PRO A 255 -26.24 -37.05 -11.19
CA PRO A 255 -26.96 -38.35 -11.12
C PRO A 255 -28.11 -38.48 -10.11
N GLY A 256 -28.60 -37.36 -9.54
CA GLY A 256 -29.77 -37.29 -8.66
C GLY A 256 -30.99 -36.60 -9.29
N ALA A 257 -31.02 -36.38 -10.61
CA ALA A 257 -32.22 -35.89 -11.28
C ALA A 257 -33.34 -36.92 -11.11
N PHE A 258 -34.27 -36.64 -10.19
CA PHE A 258 -35.49 -37.40 -9.98
C PHE A 258 -36.14 -37.69 -11.34
N LYS A 259 -36.10 -38.96 -11.78
CA LYS A 259 -36.90 -39.43 -12.90
C LYS A 259 -38.35 -39.12 -12.56
N LYS A 260 -38.94 -38.14 -13.26
CA LYS A 260 -40.39 -37.90 -13.19
C LYS A 260 -41.07 -39.23 -13.50
N LYS A 261 -41.85 -39.74 -12.53
CA LYS A 261 -42.66 -40.95 -12.70
C LYS A 261 -43.55 -40.73 -13.93
N PRO A 262 -43.58 -41.65 -14.91
CA PRO A 262 -44.41 -41.47 -16.10
C PRO A 262 -45.90 -41.39 -15.69
N PRO A 263 -46.71 -40.58 -16.42
CA PRO A 263 -48.13 -40.44 -16.11
C PRO A 263 -48.84 -41.80 -16.22
N PRO A 264 -49.88 -42.05 -15.41
CA PRO A 264 -50.63 -43.30 -15.46
C PRO A 264 -51.34 -43.45 -16.83
N PRO A 265 -51.48 -44.69 -17.34
CA PRO A 265 -52.15 -44.95 -18.60
C PRO A 265 -53.64 -44.54 -18.52
N PRO A 266 -54.25 -44.12 -19.65
CA PRO A 266 -55.65 -43.74 -19.67
C PRO A 266 -56.56 -44.94 -19.34
N PRO A 267 -57.73 -44.72 -18.72
CA PRO A 267 -58.65 -45.78 -18.37
C PRO A 267 -59.10 -46.52 -19.64
N ARG A 268 -59.01 -47.85 -19.62
CA ARG A 268 -59.59 -48.70 -20.67
C ARG A 268 -61.10 -48.51 -20.63
N GLY A 269 -61.66 -47.97 -21.71
CA GLY A 269 -63.10 -47.93 -21.92
C GLY A 269 -63.64 -49.36 -21.96
N GLY A 270 -64.49 -49.71 -21.00
CA GLY A 270 -65.31 -50.91 -21.05
C GLY A 270 -66.49 -50.66 -21.96
N GLY A 271 -66.67 -51.55 -22.95
CA GLY A 271 -67.95 -51.85 -23.57
C GLY A 271 -68.53 -53.10 -22.93
#